data_AF-A0A653C8X0-F1
#
_entry.id   AF-A0A653C8X0-F1
#
_cell.length_a   1.000
_cell.length_b   1.000
_cell.length_c   1.000
_cell.angle_alpha   90.00
_cell.angle_beta   90.00
_cell.angle_gamma   90.00
#
_symmetry.space_group_name_H-M   'P 1'
#
loop_
_entity.id
_entity.type
_entity.pdbx_description
1 polymer ?
#
loop_
_entity_poly.entity_id
_entity_poly.type
_entity_poly.pdbx_seq_one_letter_code
_entity_poly.pdbx_strand_id
1 'polypeptide(L)'
;MMILIFFNIDCLHFIQSTMKSEMFHPKSQSQAEDAKKWKRVARGFQKLFFGNNITLNVTAISLGIWRDEKYILVAHKPSFLHWKVFLAYQAAMCIYSAQMCATYVSLITSLLVEIIIQLVLLEKTLETIKDGEGVRQCVEWHLQILV
;
A
#
# COMPACT_ATOMS: atom_id res chain seq x y z
N MET A 1 -8.88 4.36 10.23
CA MET A 1 -8.11 3.72 9.13
C MET A 1 -8.39 2.24 8.96
N MET A 2 -8.27 1.38 9.98
CA MET A 2 -8.55 -0.06 9.84
C MET A 2 -9.98 -0.36 9.35
N ILE A 3 -10.96 0.42 9.81
CA ILE A 3 -12.36 0.35 9.36
C ILE A 3 -12.49 0.60 7.85
N LEU A 4 -11.71 1.53 7.28
CA LEU A 4 -11.74 1.82 5.84
C LEU A 4 -11.15 0.66 5.03
N ILE A 5 -10.15 -0.05 5.56
CA ILE A 5 -9.59 -1.25 4.90
C ILE A 5 -10.63 -2.36 4.88
N PHE A 6 -11.28 -2.63 6.01
CA PHE A 6 -12.32 -3.65 6.09
C PHE A 6 -13.48 -3.36 5.12
N PHE A 7 -13.92 -2.11 5.01
CA PHE A 7 -14.99 -1.77 4.06
C PHE A 7 -14.60 -1.88 2.59
N ASN A 8 -13.32 -1.80 2.26
CA ASN A 8 -12.85 -1.86 0.87
C ASN A 8 -12.13 -3.19 0.55
N ILE A 9 -12.06 -4.14 1.49
CA ILE A 9 -11.25 -5.36 1.31
C ILE A 9 -11.76 -6.22 0.16
N ASP A 10 -13.07 -6.25 -0.06
CA ASP A 10 -13.69 -7.00 -1.15
C ASP A 10 -13.37 -6.37 -2.52
N CYS A 11 -13.43 -5.04 -2.61
CA CYS A 11 -13.02 -4.31 -3.81
C CYS A 11 -11.52 -4.53 -4.11
N LEU A 12 -10.69 -4.53 -3.07
CA LEU A 12 -9.26 -4.80 -3.17
C LEU A 12 -8.97 -6.22 -3.65
N HIS A 13 -9.68 -7.21 -3.11
CA HIS A 13 -9.58 -8.59 -3.54
C HIS A 13 -10.08 -8.78 -4.96
N PHE A 14 -11.16 -8.11 -5.34
CA PHE A 14 -11.69 -8.11 -6.70
C PHE A 14 -10.69 -7.53 -7.69
N ILE A 15 -10.12 -6.36 -7.43
CA ILE A 15 -9.08 -5.76 -8.29
C ILE A 15 -7.89 -6.72 -8.41
N GLN A 16 -7.41 -7.29 -7.30
CA GLN A 16 -6.32 -8.27 -7.33
C GLN A 16 -6.65 -9.56 -8.07
N SER A 17 -7.87 -10.08 -7.97
CA SER A 17 -8.27 -11.32 -8.66
C SER A 17 -8.45 -11.06 -10.15
N THR A 18 -9.09 -9.94 -10.53
CA THR A 18 -9.28 -9.52 -11.91
C THR A 18 -7.93 -9.32 -12.60
N MET A 19 -6.98 -8.63 -11.97
CA MET A 19 -5.62 -8.40 -12.52
C MET A 19 -4.76 -9.67 -12.66
N LYS A 20 -5.14 -10.79 -12.03
CA LYS A 20 -4.45 -12.09 -12.20
C LYS A 20 -4.95 -12.88 -13.40
N SER A 21 -6.02 -12.43 -14.06
CA SER A 21 -6.49 -13.09 -15.28
C SER A 21 -5.47 -12.91 -16.41
N GLU A 22 -5.39 -13.90 -17.31
CA GLU A 22 -4.45 -13.87 -18.44
C GLU A 22 -4.63 -12.64 -19.34
N MET A 23 -5.80 -12.01 -19.31
CA MET A 23 -6.12 -10.82 -20.10
C MET A 23 -5.26 -9.61 -19.73
N PHE A 24 -4.83 -9.50 -18.46
CA PHE A 24 -4.05 -8.37 -17.93
C PHE A 24 -2.56 -8.69 -17.75
N HIS A 25 -2.13 -9.83 -18.28
CA HIS A 25 -0.73 -10.20 -18.28
C HIS A 25 0.02 -9.54 -19.45
N PRO A 26 1.30 -9.20 -19.27
CA PRO A 26 2.16 -8.76 -20.36
C PRO A 26 2.20 -9.79 -21.48
N LYS A 27 1.89 -9.37 -22.72
CA LYS A 27 1.88 -10.24 -23.91
C LYS A 27 3.22 -10.24 -24.65
N SER A 28 4.10 -9.29 -24.34
CA SER A 28 5.44 -9.17 -24.92
C SER A 28 6.52 -9.00 -23.86
N GLN A 29 7.77 -9.31 -24.22
CA GLN A 29 8.92 -9.13 -23.33
C GLN A 29 9.12 -7.66 -22.93
N SER A 30 8.90 -6.72 -23.85
CA SER A 30 8.94 -5.28 -23.56
C SER A 30 7.89 -4.86 -22.52
N GLN A 31 6.67 -5.39 -22.62
CA GLN A 31 5.62 -5.15 -21.63
C GLN A 31 5.98 -5.75 -20.26
N ALA A 32 6.59 -6.93 -20.24
CA ALA A 32 7.01 -7.58 -19.00
C ALA A 32 8.13 -6.80 -18.28
N GLU A 33 9.07 -6.22 -19.03
CA GLU A 33 10.14 -5.39 -18.49
C GLU A 33 9.62 -4.09 -17.87
N ASP A 34 8.66 -3.42 -18.51
CA ASP A 34 8.03 -2.22 -17.95
C ASP A 34 7.21 -2.52 -16.70
N ALA A 35 6.42 -3.60 -16.70
CA ALA A 35 5.72 -4.05 -15.51
C ALA A 35 6.71 -4.33 -14.36
N LYS A 36 7.85 -4.97 -14.65
CA LYS A 36 8.90 -5.25 -13.67
C LYS A 36 9.55 -3.97 -13.14
N LYS A 37 9.75 -2.96 -13.98
CA LYS A 37 10.28 -1.64 -13.60
C LYS A 37 9.36 -0.97 -12.58
N TRP A 38 8.06 -0.89 -12.88
CA TRP A 38 7.06 -0.30 -11.98
C TRP A 38 6.92 -1.08 -10.68
N LYS A 39 6.91 -2.43 -10.72
CA LYS A 39 6.95 -3.27 -9.50
C LYS A 39 8.21 -3.08 -8.66
N ARG A 40 9.33 -2.68 -9.26
CA ARG A 40 10.56 -2.32 -8.52
C ARG A 40 10.40 -0.96 -7.83
N VAL A 41 9.78 0.01 -8.50
CA VAL A 41 9.45 1.32 -7.92
C VAL A 41 8.52 1.15 -6.71
N ALA A 42 7.45 0.35 -6.83
CA ALA A 42 6.56 0.03 -5.70
C ALA A 42 7.32 -0.52 -4.49
N ARG A 43 8.17 -1.53 -4.71
CA ARG A 43 9.02 -2.10 -3.65
C ARG A 43 9.98 -1.09 -3.04
N GLY A 44 10.48 -0.14 -3.84
CA GLY A 44 11.29 0.98 -3.37
C GLY A 44 10.52 1.86 -2.38
N PHE A 45 9.31 2.31 -2.76
CA PHE A 45 8.44 3.10 -1.90
C PHE A 45 8.06 2.36 -0.62
N GLN A 46 7.71 1.07 -0.72
CA GLN A 46 7.40 0.24 0.45
C GLN A 46 8.58 0.20 1.42
N LYS A 47 9.79 -0.12 0.94
CA LYS A 47 11.00 -0.17 1.78
C LYS A 47 11.29 1.17 2.45
N LEU A 48 11.15 2.27 1.71
CA LEU A 48 11.36 3.62 2.26
C LEU A 48 10.34 3.93 3.36
N PHE A 49 9.06 3.60 3.13
CA PHE A 49 8.00 3.89 4.09
C PHE A 49 8.10 3.03 5.36
N PHE A 50 8.37 1.73 5.21
CA PHE A 50 8.62 0.83 6.35
C PHE A 50 9.87 1.24 7.12
N GLY A 51 10.97 1.54 6.42
CA GLY A 51 12.21 2.01 7.03
C GLY A 51 12.00 3.29 7.83
N ASN A 52 11.35 4.30 7.23
CA ASN A 52 11.07 5.57 7.91
C ASN A 52 10.19 5.37 9.16
N ASN A 53 9.17 4.51 9.10
CA ASN A 53 8.34 4.22 10.27
C ASN A 53 9.13 3.54 11.40
N ILE A 54 10.01 2.60 11.08
CA ILE A 54 10.87 1.95 12.09
C ILE A 54 11.79 3.00 12.74
N THR A 55 12.47 3.81 11.93
CA THR A 55 13.37 4.86 12.41
C THR A 55 12.65 5.87 13.30
N LEU A 56 11.45 6.33 12.90
CA LEU A 56 10.65 7.26 13.69
C LEU A 56 10.21 6.66 15.04
N ASN A 57 9.76 5.41 15.07
CA ASN A 57 9.38 4.75 16.33
C ASN A 57 10.56 4.60 17.27
N VAL A 58 11.72 4.15 16.77
CA VAL A 58 12.94 4.04 17.58
C VAL A 58 13.37 5.41 18.11
N THR A 59 13.39 6.43 17.25
CA THR A 59 13.79 7.79 17.63
C THR A 59 12.86 8.38 18.69
N ALA A 60 11.54 8.19 18.56
CA ALA A 60 10.56 8.66 19.53
C ALA A 60 10.76 8.00 20.91
N ILE A 61 10.99 6.68 20.94
CA ILE A 61 11.26 5.94 22.18
C ILE A 61 12.58 6.42 22.81
N SER A 62 13.64 6.55 22.01
CA SER A 62 14.95 7.01 22.48
C SER A 62 14.90 8.44 23.03
N LEU A 63 14.17 9.35 22.37
CA LEU A 63 13.98 10.72 22.84
C LEU A 63 13.21 10.76 24.17
N GLY A 64 12.17 9.94 24.31
CA GLY A 64 11.41 9.85 25.57
C GLY A 64 12.29 9.37 26.73
N ILE A 65 13.14 8.36 26.50
CA ILE A 65 14.10 7.88 27.50
C ILE A 65 15.11 8.98 27.86
N TRP A 66 15.65 9.69 26.87
CA TRP A 66 16.64 10.74 27.11
C TRP A 66 16.07 11.93 27.91
N ARG A 67 14.77 12.19 27.79
CA ARG A 67 14.06 13.26 28.52
C ARG A 67 13.45 12.82 29.85
N ASP A 68 13.67 11.58 30.27
CA ASP A 68 13.06 10.98 31.46
C ASP A 68 11.50 11.08 31.45
N GLU A 69 10.90 10.99 30.26
CA GLU A 69 9.45 11.04 30.11
C GLU A 69 8.82 9.71 30.57
N LYS A 70 7.84 9.82 31.48
CA LYS A 70 7.13 8.65 32.03
C LYS A 70 6.15 8.00 31.05
N TYR A 71 5.83 8.70 29.95
CA TYR A 71 4.83 8.32 28.95
C TYR A 71 5.32 8.71 27.55
N ILE A 72 4.93 7.95 26.53
CA ILE A 72 5.29 8.23 25.13
C ILE A 72 4.30 9.23 24.50
N LEU A 73 3.04 9.20 24.96
CA LEU A 73 1.98 10.09 24.49
C LEU A 73 1.32 10.78 25.68
N VAL A 74 0.87 12.02 25.44
CA VAL A 74 0.04 12.77 26.40
C VAL A 74 -1.36 12.14 26.42
N ALA A 75 -1.56 11.17 27.32
CA ALA A 75 -2.83 10.48 27.50
C ALA A 75 -3.17 10.31 28.98
N HIS A 76 -4.46 10.29 29.30
CA HIS A 76 -4.92 10.03 30.65
C HIS A 76 -4.55 8.60 31.08
N LYS A 77 -3.73 8.47 32.12
CA LYS A 77 -3.41 7.18 32.74
C LYS A 77 -4.58 6.75 33.64
N PRO A 78 -5.22 5.59 33.39
CA PRO A 78 -6.21 5.06 34.31
C PRO A 78 -5.62 4.89 35.72
N SER A 79 -6.35 5.30 36.76
CA SER A 79 -5.86 5.35 38.14
C SER A 79 -5.37 3.99 38.68
N PHE A 80 -6.03 2.92 38.27
CA PHE A 80 -5.72 1.53 38.65
C PHE A 80 -4.50 0.93 37.94
N LEU A 81 -3.97 1.57 36.88
CA LEU A 81 -2.86 1.02 36.11
C LEU A 81 -1.51 1.55 36.61
N HIS A 82 -0.52 0.68 36.79
CA HIS A 82 0.85 1.11 37.10
C HIS A 82 1.48 1.81 35.89
N TRP A 83 2.28 2.86 36.12
CA TRP A 83 2.83 3.70 35.03
C TRP A 83 3.70 2.90 34.04
N LYS A 84 4.51 1.93 34.52
CA LYS A 84 5.32 1.04 33.66
C LYS A 84 4.45 0.21 32.70
N VAL A 85 3.30 -0.27 33.18
CA VAL A 85 2.36 -1.04 32.37
C VAL A 85 1.70 -0.13 31.33
N PHE A 86 1.33 1.09 31.73
CA PHE A 86 0.75 2.07 30.81
C PHE A 86 1.75 2.52 29.74
N LEU A 87 3.01 2.69 30.09
CA LEU A 87 4.10 3.00 29.16
C LEU A 87 4.30 1.86 28.15
N ALA A 88 4.35 0.60 28.60
CA ALA A 88 4.46 -0.55 27.71
C ALA A 88 3.26 -0.66 26.76
N TYR A 89 2.05 -0.39 27.27
CA TYR A 89 0.83 -0.32 26.46
C TYR A 89 0.92 0.78 25.39
N GLN A 90 1.33 1.99 25.75
CA GLN A 90 1.52 3.08 24.79
C GLN A 90 2.55 2.74 23.73
N ALA A 91 3.68 2.13 24.10
CA ALA A 91 4.70 1.70 23.15
C ALA A 91 4.13 0.69 22.14
N ALA A 92 3.40 -0.32 22.62
CA ALA A 92 2.76 -1.31 21.77
C ALA A 92 1.71 -0.67 20.84
N MET A 93 0.90 0.26 21.35
CA MET A 93 -0.12 0.96 20.55
C MET A 93 0.49 1.89 19.48
N CYS A 94 1.60 2.57 19.79
CA CYS A 94 2.34 3.40 18.82
C CYS A 94 2.91 2.53 17.68
N ILE A 95 3.59 1.44 18.03
CA ILE A 95 4.16 0.50 17.05
C ILE A 95 3.05 -0.10 16.19
N TYR A 96 1.96 -0.56 16.82
CA TYR A 96 0.81 -1.11 16.11
C TYR A 96 0.20 -0.09 15.14
N SER A 97 -0.05 1.14 15.60
CA SER A 97 -0.63 2.19 14.76
C SER A 97 0.26 2.56 13.58
N ALA A 98 1.57 2.67 13.79
CA ALA A 98 2.54 2.92 12.74
C ALA A 98 2.59 1.78 11.72
N GLN A 99 2.61 0.52 12.19
CA GLN A 99 2.63 -0.65 11.32
C GLN A 99 1.35 -0.76 10.47
N MET A 100 0.19 -0.49 11.07
CA MET A 100 -1.09 -0.47 10.36
C MET A 100 -1.14 0.63 9.29
N CYS A 101 -0.62 1.82 9.61
CA CYS A 101 -0.48 2.90 8.63
C CYS A 101 0.45 2.51 7.47
N ALA A 102 1.62 1.95 7.78
CA ALA A 102 2.57 1.47 6.78
C ALA A 102 1.99 0.38 5.87
N THR A 103 1.23 -0.54 6.45
CA THR A 103 0.56 -1.60 5.70
C THR A 103 -0.50 -1.02 4.76
N TYR A 104 -1.28 -0.05 5.22
CA TYR A 104 -2.29 0.62 4.39
C TYR A 104 -1.67 1.38 3.22
N VAL A 105 -0.68 2.24 3.49
CA VAL A 105 -0.02 3.02 2.44
C VAL A 105 0.67 2.10 1.44
N SER A 106 1.29 1.01 1.90
CA SER A 106 1.88 -0.02 1.05
C SER A 106 0.86 -0.69 0.14
N LEU A 107 -0.33 -1.02 0.66
CA LEU A 107 -1.42 -1.61 -0.10
C LEU A 107 -1.93 -0.66 -1.18
N ILE A 108 -2.23 0.59 -0.82
CA ILE A 108 -2.68 1.63 -1.76
C ILE A 108 -1.63 1.89 -2.84
N THR A 109 -0.36 2.03 -2.45
CA THR A 109 0.75 2.23 -3.39
C THR A 109 0.86 1.06 -4.37
N SER A 110 0.68 -0.18 -3.90
CA SER A 110 0.74 -1.36 -4.77
C SER A 110 -0.38 -1.36 -5.80
N LEU A 111 -1.59 -0.98 -5.40
CA LEU A 111 -2.73 -0.90 -6.33
C LEU A 111 -2.55 0.21 -7.35
N LEU A 112 -2.13 1.40 -6.92
CA LEU A 112 -1.86 2.52 -7.83
C LEU A 112 -0.78 2.13 -8.85
N VAL A 113 0.26 1.42 -8.44
CA VAL A 113 1.28 0.91 -9.35
C VAL A 113 0.71 -0.13 -10.31
N GLU A 114 -0.15 -1.05 -9.86
CA GLU A 114 -0.76 -1.99 -10.79
C GLU A 114 -1.72 -1.29 -11.77
N ILE A 115 -2.45 -0.26 -11.36
CA ILE A 115 -3.24 0.58 -12.28
C ILE A 115 -2.34 1.23 -13.33
N ILE A 116 -1.19 1.79 -12.92
CA ILE A 116 -0.21 2.36 -13.86
C ILE A 116 0.28 1.29 -14.85
N ILE A 117 0.57 0.08 -14.37
CA ILE A 117 0.98 -1.03 -15.24
C ILE A 117 -0.12 -1.36 -16.24
N GLN A 118 -1.39 -1.46 -15.81
CA GLN A 118 -2.51 -1.71 -16.72
C GLN A 118 -2.67 -0.60 -17.77
N LEU A 119 -2.52 0.66 -17.39
CA LEU A 119 -2.57 1.78 -18.33
C LEU A 119 -1.43 1.72 -19.37
N VAL A 120 -0.21 1.36 -18.97
CA VAL A 120 0.93 1.18 -19.89
C VAL A 120 0.70 -0.02 -20.82
N LEU A 121 0.12 -1.10 -20.31
CA LEU A 121 -0.23 -2.27 -21.13
C LEU A 121 -1.32 -1.91 -22.16
N LEU A 122 -2.33 -1.12 -21.75
CA LEU A 122 -3.38 -0.61 -22.63
C LEU A 122 -2.78 0.24 -23.74
N GLU A 123 -1.97 1.24 -23.40
CA GLU A 123 -1.33 2.15 -24.36
C GLU A 123 -0.57 1.35 -25.44
N LYS A 124 0.32 0.45 -25.02
CA LYS A 124 1.08 -0.40 -25.95
C LYS A 124 0.20 -1.34 -26.77
N THR A 125 -0.90 -1.83 -26.20
CA THR A 125 -1.81 -2.72 -26.93
C THR A 125 -2.56 -1.93 -28.00
N LEU A 126 -3.04 -0.73 -27.68
CA LEU A 126 -3.71 0.17 -28.62
C LEU A 126 -2.81 0.59 -29.78
N GLU A 127 -1.51 0.83 -29.54
CA GLU A 127 -0.54 1.10 -30.62
C GLU A 127 -0.41 -0.05 -31.64
N THR A 128 -0.71 -1.28 -31.22
CA THR A 128 -0.57 -2.48 -32.07
C THR A 128 -1.86 -2.91 -32.76
N ILE A 129 -3.01 -2.49 -32.24
CA ILE A 129 -4.33 -2.81 -32.82
C ILE A 129 -4.58 -1.91 -34.03
N LYS A 130 -4.96 -2.51 -35.16
CA LYS A 130 -5.19 -1.79 -36.43
C LYS A 130 -6.68 -1.64 -36.80
N ASP A 131 -7.57 -2.34 -36.10
CA ASP A 131 -9.01 -2.35 -36.36
C ASP A 131 -9.80 -1.65 -35.25
N GLY A 132 -10.85 -0.92 -35.63
CA GLY A 132 -11.66 -0.14 -34.68
C GLY A 132 -12.45 -1.00 -33.68
N GLU A 133 -12.80 -2.24 -34.05
CA GLU A 133 -13.51 -3.20 -33.19
C GLU A 133 -12.60 -3.67 -32.03
N GLY A 134 -11.36 -4.03 -32.32
CA GLY A 134 -10.35 -4.39 -31.33
C GLY A 134 -10.03 -3.26 -30.36
N VAL A 135 -9.98 -2.01 -30.84
CA VAL A 135 -9.79 -0.83 -29.98
C VAL A 135 -10.94 -0.67 -28.99
N ARG A 136 -12.18 -0.79 -29.48
CA ARG A 136 -13.38 -0.68 -28.63
C ARG A 136 -13.41 -1.74 -27.54
N GLN A 137 -13.15 -3.01 -27.87
CA GLN A 137 -13.11 -4.10 -26.89
C GLN A 137 -12.00 -3.88 -25.84
N CYS A 138 -10.82 -3.43 -26.27
CA CYS A 138 -9.69 -3.19 -25.36
C CYS A 138 -9.99 -2.07 -24.33
N VAL A 139 -10.67 -1.01 -24.76
CA VAL A 139 -11.10 0.10 -23.89
C VAL A 139 -12.23 -0.33 -22.95
N GLU A 140 -13.25 -1.05 -23.46
CA GLU A 140 -14.36 -1.57 -22.63
C GLU A 140 -13.83 -2.49 -21.51
N TRP A 141 -12.80 -3.31 -21.78
CA TRP A 141 -12.18 -4.16 -20.74
C TRP A 141 -11.41 -3.38 -19.69
N HIS A 142 -10.69 -2.33 -20.07
CA HIS A 142 -9.97 -1.50 -19.10
C HIS A 142 -10.92 -0.62 -18.26
N LEU A 143 -12.08 -0.25 -18.82
CA LEU A 143 -13.15 0.41 -18.06
C LEU A 143 -13.73 -0.48 -16.95
N GLN A 144 -13.78 -1.80 -17.13
CA GLN A 144 -14.24 -2.74 -16.10
C GLN A 144 -13.30 -2.84 -14.88
N ILE A 145 -12.05 -2.36 -14.99
CA ILE A 145 -11.13 -2.25 -13.83
C ILE A 145 -11.37 -0.93 -13.07
N LEU A 146 -11.87 0.10 -13.74
CA LEU A 146 -12.02 1.45 -13.21
C LEU A 146 -13.41 1.72 -12.59
N VAL A 147 -14.41 0.89 -12.89
CA VAL A 147 -15.81 1.00 -12.45
C VAL A 147 -16.17 -0.17 -11.54
#